data_AF-A0A536KKW4-F1
#
_entry.id   AF-A0A536KKW4-F1
#
_cell.length_a   1.000
_cell.length_b   1.000
_cell.length_c   1.000
_cell.angle_alpha   90.00
_cell.angle_beta   90.00
_cell.angle_gamma   90.00
#
_symmetry.space_group_name_H-M   'P 1'
#
loop_
_entity.id
_entity.type
_entity.pdbx_description
1 polymer ?
#
loop_
_entity_poly.entity_id
_entity_poly.type
_entity_poly.pdbx_seq_one_letter_code
_entity_poly.pdbx_strand_id
1 'polypeptide(L)'
;MRLAVPGRRAASGLSPAHALAYPLRRGSGGAWLVGLPLLLLFPLTFVLVFGYALQATRASVADSASPPPRPHLDGRLLRDGALTFALVAALTLPFVVLVWIGGGAMSNVLHPTRDAFFNRIYGLLAACLLIAIPWGLLLLLLLPANVAAYCASGRLRDLLDPVLAFRRVSERFLDWNLATVAMVTGWLLGFAALGLLCVGFLPGAFYAILVSAHATASLAPRTASPSPG
;
A
#
# COMPACT_ATOMS: atom_id res chain seq x y z
N MET A 1 -32.87 -34.52 -6.52
CA MET A 1 -32.54 -33.27 -7.22
C MET A 1 -31.08 -32.92 -6.88
N ARG A 2 -30.13 -33.36 -7.71
CA ARG A 2 -28.69 -33.12 -7.49
C ARG A 2 -28.36 -31.78 -8.13
N LEU A 3 -28.12 -30.76 -7.30
CA LEU A 3 -27.54 -29.50 -7.74
C LEU A 3 -26.15 -29.77 -8.29
N ALA A 4 -26.04 -29.80 -9.62
CA ALA A 4 -24.76 -29.78 -10.30
C ALA A 4 -24.11 -28.43 -10.01
N VAL A 5 -23.14 -28.42 -9.08
CA VAL A 5 -22.26 -27.27 -8.87
C VAL A 5 -21.41 -27.14 -10.14
N PRO A 6 -21.59 -26.07 -10.94
CA PRO A 6 -20.80 -25.88 -12.15
C PRO A 6 -19.34 -25.75 -11.75
N GLY A 7 -18.47 -26.38 -12.56
CA GLY A 7 -17.07 -26.62 -12.26
C GLY A 7 -16.38 -25.43 -11.61
N ARG A 8 -15.94 -25.65 -10.38
CA ARG A 8 -14.90 -24.86 -9.72
C ARG A 8 -13.61 -25.06 -10.53
N ARG A 9 -13.50 -24.38 -11.67
CA ARG A 9 -12.19 -24.11 -12.27
C ARG A 9 -11.39 -23.47 -11.16
N ALA A 10 -10.34 -24.14 -10.72
CA ALA A 10 -9.35 -23.60 -9.82
C ALA A 10 -8.86 -22.29 -10.44
N ALA A 11 -9.43 -21.17 -10.01
CA ALA A 11 -8.83 -19.88 -10.23
C ALA A 11 -7.59 -19.87 -9.34
N SER A 12 -6.47 -20.36 -9.88
CA SER A 12 -5.11 -20.09 -9.42
C SER A 12 -4.79 -18.60 -9.59
N GLY A 13 -5.68 -17.74 -9.08
CA GLY A 13 -5.57 -16.29 -9.12
C GLY A 13 -5.17 -15.80 -7.75
N LEU A 14 -4.23 -14.85 -7.70
CA LEU A 14 -3.92 -14.08 -6.50
C LEU A 14 -5.21 -13.72 -5.76
N SER A 15 -5.43 -14.31 -4.60
CA SER A 15 -6.52 -13.92 -3.72
C SER A 15 -5.97 -12.95 -2.67
N PRO A 16 -6.57 -11.75 -2.53
CA PRO A 16 -6.16 -10.78 -1.51
C PRO A 16 -6.17 -11.36 -0.08
N ALA A 17 -6.98 -12.40 0.17
CA ALA A 17 -7.05 -13.09 1.46
C ALA A 17 -5.71 -13.72 1.89
N HIS A 18 -4.85 -14.08 0.93
CA HIS A 18 -3.53 -14.67 1.23
C HIS A 18 -2.44 -13.63 1.49
N ALA A 19 -2.75 -12.33 1.35
CA ALA A 19 -1.78 -11.26 1.56
C ALA A 19 -1.25 -11.23 2.99
N LEU A 20 -2.08 -11.50 4.00
CA LEU A 20 -1.67 -11.53 5.40
C LEU A 20 -0.65 -12.65 5.70
N ALA A 21 -0.67 -13.75 4.95
CA ALA A 21 0.28 -14.84 5.10
C ALA A 21 1.59 -14.59 4.31
N TYR A 22 1.60 -13.63 3.38
CA TYR A 22 2.73 -13.39 2.47
C TYR A 22 4.07 -13.17 3.19
N PRO A 23 4.17 -12.33 4.23
CA PRO A 23 5.44 -12.10 4.92
C PRO A 23 5.95 -13.33 5.69
N LEU A 24 5.09 -14.32 5.95
CA LEU A 24 5.36 -15.51 6.76
C LEU A 24 5.63 -16.76 5.92
N ARG A 25 5.61 -16.65 4.60
CA ARG A 25 5.88 -17.78 3.70
C ARG A 25 7.28 -18.36 3.91
N ARG A 26 7.42 -19.65 3.60
CA ARG A 26 8.73 -20.31 3.64
C ARG A 26 9.67 -19.64 2.62
N GLY A 27 10.80 -19.13 3.09
CA GLY A 27 11.76 -18.37 2.27
C GLY A 27 11.79 -16.86 2.52
N SER A 28 10.84 -16.31 3.31
CA SER A 28 10.79 -14.87 3.61
C SER A 28 11.95 -14.35 4.45
N GLY A 29 12.74 -15.22 5.11
CA GLY A 29 13.79 -14.78 6.05
C GLY A 29 14.78 -13.77 5.46
N GLY A 30 15.16 -13.93 4.19
CA GLY A 30 16.06 -12.99 3.51
C GLY A 30 15.45 -11.58 3.32
N ALA A 31 14.14 -11.50 3.11
CA ALA A 31 13.41 -10.23 3.03
C ALA A 31 13.41 -9.50 4.37
N TRP A 32 13.15 -10.23 5.46
CA TRP A 32 13.15 -9.67 6.83
C TRP A 32 14.52 -9.17 7.26
N LEU A 33 15.58 -9.93 6.98
CA LEU A 33 16.95 -9.58 7.36
C LEU A 33 17.42 -8.25 6.76
N VAL A 34 17.00 -7.93 5.54
CA VAL A 34 17.40 -6.68 4.87
C VAL A 34 16.34 -5.58 5.03
N GLY A 35 15.07 -5.96 5.06
CA GLY A 35 13.94 -5.03 5.19
C GLY A 35 13.92 -4.28 6.51
N LEU A 36 14.26 -4.93 7.63
CA LEU A 36 14.30 -4.30 8.94
C LEU A 36 15.38 -3.20 9.04
N PRO A 37 16.65 -3.43 8.64
CA PRO A 37 17.65 -2.36 8.55
C PRO A 37 17.24 -1.23 7.62
N LEU A 38 16.65 -1.54 6.46
CA LEU A 38 16.16 -0.52 5.54
C LEU A 38 15.11 0.35 6.22
N LEU A 39 14.15 -0.24 6.93
CA LEU A 39 13.11 0.52 7.62
C LEU A 39 13.63 1.28 8.85
N LEU A 40 14.62 0.74 9.56
CA LEU A 40 15.28 1.45 10.66
C LEU A 40 15.94 2.73 10.15
N LEU A 41 16.54 2.67 8.96
CA LEU A 41 17.15 3.81 8.27
C LEU A 41 16.18 4.49 7.30
N PHE A 42 14.86 4.31 7.47
CA PHE A 42 13.84 4.82 6.53
C PHE A 42 14.01 6.30 6.15
N PRO A 43 14.37 7.23 7.07
CA PRO A 43 14.59 8.62 6.70
C PRO A 43 15.73 8.84 5.70
N LEU A 44 16.60 7.85 5.47
CA LEU A 44 17.67 7.88 4.47
C LEU A 44 17.40 6.90 3.31
N THR A 45 16.57 5.88 3.51
CA THR A 45 16.38 4.75 2.59
C THR A 45 14.99 4.70 1.97
N PHE A 46 14.19 5.77 2.07
CA PHE A 46 12.83 5.84 1.52
C PHE A 46 12.75 5.33 0.07
N VAL A 47 13.69 5.73 -0.80
CA VAL A 47 13.81 5.23 -2.18
C VAL A 47 13.94 3.70 -2.22
N LEU A 48 14.80 3.13 -1.37
CA LEU A 48 15.02 1.68 -1.33
C LEU A 48 13.80 0.93 -0.83
N VAL A 49 13.10 1.46 0.18
CA VAL A 49 11.88 0.85 0.73
C VAL A 49 10.74 0.85 -0.30
N PHE A 50 10.51 1.98 -0.99
CA PHE A 50 9.52 2.04 -2.06
C PHE A 50 9.90 1.15 -3.26
N GLY A 51 11.18 1.16 -3.65
CA GLY A 51 11.70 0.30 -4.71
C GLY A 51 11.52 -1.19 -4.39
N TYR A 52 11.80 -1.57 -3.14
CA TYR A 52 11.60 -2.95 -2.67
C TYR A 52 10.12 -3.34 -2.63
N ALA A 53 9.22 -2.44 -2.20
CA ALA A 53 7.78 -2.70 -2.24
C ALA A 53 7.28 -2.98 -3.67
N LEU A 54 7.79 -2.25 -4.67
CA LEU A 54 7.50 -2.50 -6.08
C LEU A 54 8.11 -3.81 -6.58
N GLN A 55 9.34 -4.14 -6.16
CA GLN A 55 9.97 -5.42 -6.48
C GLN A 55 9.15 -6.59 -5.94
N ALA A 56 8.68 -6.52 -4.69
CA ALA A 56 7.79 -7.52 -4.08
C ALA A 56 6.44 -7.60 -4.79
N THR A 57 5.88 -6.45 -5.20
CA THR A 57 4.64 -6.39 -5.98
C THR A 57 4.83 -7.06 -7.34
N ARG A 58 5.88 -6.73 -8.09
CA ARG A 58 6.20 -7.35 -9.39
C ARG A 58 6.41 -8.85 -9.27
N ALA A 59 7.15 -9.30 -8.26
CA ALA A 59 7.37 -10.73 -8.00
C ALA A 59 6.03 -11.44 -7.74
N SER A 60 5.15 -10.82 -6.94
CA SER A 60 3.81 -11.37 -6.68
C SER A 60 2.89 -11.34 -7.90
N VAL A 61 3.02 -10.34 -8.78
CA VAL A 61 2.29 -10.29 -10.06
C VAL A 61 2.74 -11.41 -11.00
N ALA A 62 4.05 -11.69 -11.05
CA ALA A 62 4.62 -12.73 -11.89
C ALA A 62 4.32 -14.14 -11.37
N ASP A 63 4.49 -14.35 -10.06
CA ASP A 63 4.13 -15.59 -9.38
C ASP A 63 3.51 -15.31 -8.01
N SER A 64 2.20 -15.55 -7.94
CA SER A 64 1.40 -15.41 -6.73
C SER A 64 1.83 -16.28 -5.55
N ALA A 65 2.47 -17.42 -5.79
CA ALA A 65 2.83 -18.38 -4.76
C ALA A 65 4.22 -18.12 -4.18
N SER A 66 5.06 -17.37 -4.90
CA SER A 66 6.41 -17.06 -4.48
C SER A 66 6.46 -16.30 -3.14
N PRO A 67 7.50 -16.52 -2.32
CA PRO A 67 7.75 -15.71 -1.13
C PRO A 67 8.20 -14.28 -1.52
N PRO A 68 8.26 -13.35 -0.55
CA PRO A 68 8.92 -12.06 -0.72
C PRO A 68 10.32 -12.21 -1.34
N PRO A 69 10.63 -11.47 -2.42
CA PRO A 69 11.93 -11.56 -3.05
C PRO A 69 13.01 -11.09 -2.09
N ARG A 70 14.22 -11.63 -2.26
CA ARG A 70 15.39 -11.02 -1.62
C ARG A 70 15.62 -9.65 -2.27
N PRO A 71 15.87 -8.59 -1.50
CA PRO A 71 16.18 -7.30 -2.08
C PRO A 71 17.44 -7.38 -2.92
N HIS A 72 17.31 -7.05 -4.20
CA HIS A 72 18.41 -6.94 -5.15
C HIS A 72 18.57 -5.47 -5.52
N LEU A 73 19.72 -4.89 -5.16
CA LEU A 73 20.07 -3.53 -5.50
C LEU A 73 20.43 -3.45 -6.98
N ASP A 74 19.47 -3.07 -7.81
CA ASP A 74 19.67 -2.80 -9.23
C ASP A 74 19.23 -1.35 -9.56
N GLY A 75 19.62 -0.87 -10.76
CA GLY A 75 19.23 0.46 -11.22
C GLY A 75 17.71 0.62 -11.36
N ARG A 76 16.98 -0.49 -11.52
CA ARG A 76 15.52 -0.50 -11.61
C ARG A 76 14.87 -0.26 -10.26
N LEU A 77 15.37 -0.86 -9.18
CA LEU A 77 14.90 -0.65 -7.81
C LEU A 77 15.04 0.82 -7.42
N LEU A 78 16.18 1.44 -7.73
CA LEU A 78 16.41 2.86 -7.47
C LEU A 78 15.45 3.75 -8.28
N ARG A 79 15.27 3.45 -9.57
CA ARG A 79 14.35 4.21 -10.43
C ARG A 79 12.91 4.06 -9.99
N ASP A 80 12.44 2.83 -9.79
CA ASP A 80 11.07 2.51 -9.33
C ASP A 80 10.83 3.17 -7.97
N GLY A 81 11.79 3.06 -7.06
CA GLY A 81 11.75 3.70 -5.74
C GLY A 81 11.69 5.22 -5.80
N ALA A 82 12.50 5.86 -6.64
CA ALA A 82 12.51 7.31 -6.79
C ALA A 82 11.22 7.83 -7.42
N LEU A 83 10.69 7.12 -8.43
CA LEU A 83 9.42 7.46 -9.07
C LEU A 83 8.25 7.34 -8.10
N THR A 84 8.17 6.25 -7.35
CA THR A 84 7.10 6.05 -6.38
C THR A 84 7.24 6.99 -5.19
N PHE A 85 8.46 7.28 -4.73
CA PHE A 85 8.69 8.32 -3.74
C PHE A 85 8.19 9.69 -4.24
N ALA A 86 8.56 10.09 -5.46
CA ALA A 86 8.12 11.35 -6.05
C ALA A 86 6.58 11.40 -6.17
N LEU A 87 5.93 10.31 -6.58
CA LEU A 87 4.48 10.20 -6.62
C LEU A 87 3.85 10.35 -5.24
N VAL A 88 4.33 9.61 -4.24
CA VAL A 88 3.82 9.68 -2.87
C VAL A 88 4.04 11.08 -2.29
N ALA A 89 5.19 11.70 -2.52
CA ALA A 89 5.46 13.07 -2.11
C ALA A 89 4.51 14.07 -2.79
N ALA A 90 4.30 13.94 -4.10
CA ALA A 90 3.36 14.78 -4.85
C ALA A 90 1.91 14.62 -4.38
N LEU A 91 1.50 13.42 -3.96
CA LEU A 91 0.17 13.17 -3.40
C LEU A 91 0.04 13.54 -1.91
N THR A 92 1.15 13.56 -1.17
CA THR A 92 1.17 13.91 0.26
C THR A 92 1.24 15.43 0.45
N LEU A 93 1.88 16.16 -0.47
CA LEU A 93 2.03 17.61 -0.37
C LEU A 93 0.67 18.35 -0.27
N PRO A 94 -0.34 18.08 -1.11
CA PRO A 94 -1.65 18.72 -0.98
C PRO A 94 -2.35 18.38 0.33
N PHE A 95 -2.20 17.15 0.84
CA PHE A 95 -2.73 16.77 2.14
C PHE A 95 -2.14 17.61 3.26
N VAL A 96 -0.81 17.78 3.30
CA VAL A 96 -0.14 18.61 4.30
C VAL A 96 -0.61 20.06 4.23
N VAL A 97 -0.76 20.60 3.02
CA VAL A 97 -1.29 21.96 2.82
C VAL A 97 -2.73 22.08 3.32
N LEU A 98 -3.61 21.13 3.00
CA LEU A 98 -5.00 21.12 3.46
C LEU A 98 -5.11 21.02 4.98
N VAL A 99 -4.29 20.17 5.62
CA VAL A 99 -4.23 20.05 7.08
C VAL A 99 -3.70 21.33 7.72
N TRP A 100 -2.69 21.97 7.12
CA TRP A 100 -2.15 23.23 7.63
C TRP A 100 -3.18 24.37 7.61
N ILE A 101 -3.90 24.51 6.50
CA ILE A 101 -4.96 25.51 6.33
C ILE A 101 -6.14 25.19 7.25
N GLY A 102 -6.65 23.95 7.18
CA GLY A 102 -7.77 23.48 8.00
C GLY A 102 -7.47 23.55 9.48
N GLY A 103 -6.24 23.27 9.89
CA GLY A 103 -5.81 23.34 11.28
C GLY A 103 -5.84 24.76 11.85
N GLY A 104 -5.55 25.77 11.01
CA GLY A 104 -5.73 27.17 11.40
C GLY A 104 -7.18 27.59 11.55
N ALA A 105 -8.06 27.12 10.66
CA ALA A 105 -9.50 27.36 10.79
C ALA A 105 -10.04 26.67 12.06
N MET A 106 -9.67 25.42 12.29
CA MET A 106 -10.11 24.66 13.46
C MET A 106 -9.56 25.22 14.77
N SER A 107 -8.34 25.76 14.80
CA SER A 107 -7.80 26.40 16.01
C SER A 107 -8.55 27.65 16.44
N ASN A 108 -9.32 28.29 15.54
CA ASN A 108 -10.17 29.45 15.82
C ASN A 108 -11.58 29.07 16.28
N VAL A 109 -11.93 27.77 16.20
CA VAL A 109 -13.24 27.25 16.60
C VAL A 109 -13.09 26.40 17.86
N LEU A 110 -12.06 25.55 17.89
CA LEU A 110 -11.70 24.70 19.00
C LEU A 110 -10.75 25.47 19.92
N HIS A 111 -11.33 26.07 20.97
CA HIS A 111 -10.59 26.71 22.06
C HIS A 111 -10.75 25.95 23.38
N PRO A 112 -10.35 24.67 23.46
CA PRO A 112 -10.46 23.90 24.70
C PRO A 112 -9.55 24.44 25.81
N THR A 113 -8.53 25.23 25.46
CA THR A 113 -7.55 25.78 26.40
C THR A 113 -7.36 27.29 26.21
N ARG A 114 -6.81 27.97 27.22
CA ARG A 114 -6.43 29.38 27.11
C ARG A 114 -5.07 29.59 26.42
N ASP A 115 -4.35 28.50 26.12
CA ASP A 115 -3.03 28.55 25.50
C ASP A 115 -3.15 28.44 23.97
N ALA A 116 -2.61 29.44 23.27
CA ALA A 116 -2.63 29.51 21.81
C ALA A 116 -1.87 28.34 21.15
N PHE A 117 -0.80 27.84 21.78
CA PHE A 117 -0.02 26.72 21.27
C PHE A 117 -0.84 25.43 21.26
N PHE A 118 -1.48 25.09 22.39
CA PHE A 118 -2.32 23.90 22.49
C PHE A 118 -3.53 23.98 21.56
N ASN A 119 -4.18 25.14 21.46
CA ASN A 119 -5.29 25.34 20.52
C ASN A 119 -4.86 25.12 19.07
N ARG A 120 -3.64 25.54 18.68
CA ARG A 120 -3.08 25.27 17.35
C ARG A 120 -2.85 23.77 17.12
N ILE A 121 -2.31 23.07 18.11
CA ILE A 121 -2.10 21.61 18.02
C ILE A 121 -3.44 20.88 17.89
N TYR A 122 -4.42 21.20 18.74
CA TYR A 122 -5.75 20.57 18.67
C TYR A 122 -6.44 20.87 17.34
N GLY A 123 -6.31 22.09 16.81
CA GLY A 123 -6.81 22.45 15.49
C GLY A 123 -6.16 21.59 14.38
N LEU A 124 -4.84 21.46 14.38
CA LEU A 124 -4.11 20.60 13.43
C LEU A 124 -4.52 19.13 13.55
N LEU A 125 -4.67 18.60 14.77
CA LEU A 125 -5.11 17.22 15.01
C LEU A 125 -6.54 17.00 14.49
N ALA A 126 -7.46 17.91 14.78
CA ALA A 126 -8.83 17.84 14.30
C ALA A 126 -8.91 17.89 12.77
N ALA A 127 -8.19 18.83 12.15
CA ALA A 127 -8.10 18.93 10.69
C ALA A 127 -7.47 17.68 10.06
N CYS A 128 -6.38 17.17 10.65
CA CYS A 128 -5.73 15.94 10.22
C CYS A 128 -6.71 14.76 10.25
N LEU A 129 -7.42 14.54 11.35
CA LEU A 129 -8.40 13.45 11.48
C LEU A 129 -9.54 13.57 10.46
N LEU A 130 -10.07 14.77 10.25
CA LEU A 130 -11.16 15.02 9.30
C LEU A 130 -10.73 14.75 7.85
N ILE A 131 -9.52 15.16 7.49
CA ILE A 131 -9.01 15.10 6.11
C ILE A 131 -8.36 13.75 5.81
N ALA A 132 -7.78 13.08 6.81
CA ALA A 132 -7.06 11.82 6.62
C ALA A 132 -7.96 10.70 6.09
N ILE A 133 -9.22 10.62 6.50
CA ILE A 133 -10.17 9.60 6.03
C ILE A 133 -10.44 9.75 4.52
N PRO A 134 -10.97 10.89 4.02
CA PRO A 134 -11.22 11.05 2.59
C PRO A 134 -9.92 10.97 1.78
N TRP A 135 -8.80 11.48 2.30
CA TRP A 135 -7.51 11.38 1.63
C TRP A 135 -7.02 9.94 1.52
N GLY A 136 -7.12 9.16 2.61
CA GLY A 136 -6.77 7.75 2.64
C GLY A 136 -7.59 6.94 1.64
N LEU A 137 -8.90 7.18 1.56
CA LEU A 137 -9.77 6.56 0.55
C LEU A 137 -9.36 6.94 -0.88
N LEU A 138 -9.03 8.21 -1.12
CA LEU A 138 -8.52 8.66 -2.42
C LEU A 138 -7.22 7.93 -2.78
N LEU A 139 -6.27 7.80 -1.85
CA LEU A 139 -5.02 7.08 -2.09
C LEU A 139 -5.24 5.58 -2.32
N LEU A 140 -6.16 4.95 -1.59
CA LEU A 140 -6.54 3.54 -1.79
C LEU A 140 -7.25 3.30 -3.12
N LEU A 141 -7.97 4.29 -3.64
CA LEU A 141 -8.57 4.25 -4.96
C LEU A 141 -7.51 4.37 -6.06
N LEU A 142 -6.56 5.30 -5.91
CA LEU A 142 -5.60 5.65 -6.95
C LEU A 142 -4.39 4.71 -7.00
N LEU A 143 -3.75 4.44 -5.86
CA LEU A 143 -2.42 3.84 -5.84
C LEU A 143 -2.43 2.32 -6.11
N PRO A 144 -3.17 1.47 -5.37
CA PRO A 144 -3.08 0.01 -5.54
C PRO A 144 -3.30 -0.45 -6.98
N ALA A 145 -4.40 -0.03 -7.61
CA ALA A 145 -4.73 -0.46 -8.97
C ALA A 145 -3.70 0.02 -10.01
N ASN A 146 -3.21 1.26 -9.88
CA ASN A 146 -2.23 1.84 -10.80
C ASN A 146 -0.82 1.26 -10.59
N VAL A 147 -0.42 1.04 -9.35
CA VAL A 147 0.85 0.36 -9.02
C VAL A 147 0.83 -1.06 -9.56
N ALA A 148 -0.26 -1.81 -9.37
CA ALA A 148 -0.39 -3.17 -9.90
C ALA A 148 -0.27 -3.20 -11.43
N ALA A 149 -0.94 -2.27 -12.12
CA ALA A 149 -0.84 -2.13 -13.58
C ALA A 149 0.58 -1.75 -14.03
N TYR A 150 1.23 -0.81 -13.35
CA TYR A 150 2.62 -0.42 -13.61
C TYR A 150 3.60 -1.58 -13.37
N CYS A 151 3.40 -2.37 -12.31
CA CYS A 151 4.20 -3.54 -12.02
C CYS A 151 4.07 -4.61 -13.11
N ALA A 152 2.86 -4.79 -13.66
CA ALA A 152 2.58 -5.72 -14.75
C ALA A 152 3.11 -5.24 -16.11
N SER A 153 2.94 -3.96 -16.45
CA SER A 153 3.21 -3.43 -17.80
C SER A 153 4.58 -2.76 -17.95
N GLY A 154 5.15 -2.24 -16.86
CA GLY A 154 6.34 -1.39 -16.86
C GLY A 154 6.12 0.04 -17.39
N ARG A 155 4.89 0.44 -17.77
CA ARG A 155 4.61 1.73 -18.41
C ARG A 155 4.25 2.79 -17.37
N LEU A 156 5.03 3.87 -17.27
CA LEU A 156 4.83 4.92 -16.27
C LEU A 156 3.45 5.59 -16.36
N ARG A 157 2.88 5.70 -17.57
CA ARG A 157 1.52 6.24 -17.77
C ARG A 157 0.45 5.51 -16.96
N ASP A 158 0.63 4.21 -16.73
CA ASP A 158 -0.35 3.39 -16.01
C ASP A 158 -0.36 3.71 -14.50
N LEU A 159 0.70 4.36 -14.01
CA LEU A 159 0.83 4.84 -12.64
C LEU A 159 0.06 6.15 -12.40
N LEU A 160 0.00 7.02 -13.41
CA LEU A 160 -0.47 8.40 -13.32
C LEU A 160 -1.89 8.63 -13.85
N ASP A 161 -2.59 7.58 -14.27
CA ASP A 161 -3.93 7.70 -14.87
C ASP A 161 -5.03 7.46 -13.81
N PRO A 162 -5.67 8.51 -13.27
CA PRO A 162 -6.71 8.36 -12.26
C PRO A 162 -8.02 7.81 -12.83
N VAL A 163 -8.29 8.03 -14.13
CA VAL A 163 -9.52 7.57 -14.79
C VAL A 163 -9.46 6.05 -14.95
N LEU A 164 -8.31 5.52 -15.35
CA LEU A 164 -8.07 4.08 -15.40
C LEU A 164 -8.09 3.45 -14.00
N ALA A 165 -7.60 4.13 -12.97
CA ALA A 165 -7.69 3.65 -11.59
C ALA A 165 -9.15 3.44 -11.19
N PHE A 166 -10.00 4.46 -11.38
CA PHE A 166 -11.42 4.40 -11.06
C PHE A 166 -12.14 3.30 -11.86
N ARG A 167 -11.89 3.21 -13.17
CA ARG A 167 -12.46 2.14 -14.00
C ARG A 167 -12.11 0.75 -13.48
N ARG A 168 -10.82 0.49 -13.20
CA ARG A 168 -10.37 -0.81 -12.67
C ARG A 168 -11.02 -1.17 -11.34
N VAL A 169 -11.15 -0.19 -10.44
CA VAL A 169 -11.84 -0.40 -9.17
C VAL A 169 -13.32 -0.66 -9.38
N SER A 170 -13.99 0.06 -10.27
CA SER A 170 -15.40 -0.16 -10.57
C SER A 170 -15.68 -1.54 -11.18
N GLU A 171 -14.79 -2.02 -12.05
CA GLU A 171 -14.91 -3.32 -12.71
C GLU A 171 -14.60 -4.50 -11.76
N ARG A 172 -13.72 -4.28 -10.77
CA ARG A 172 -13.24 -5.31 -9.83
C ARG A 172 -13.39 -4.87 -8.38
N PHE A 173 -14.55 -4.30 -8.04
CA PHE A 173 -14.79 -3.69 -6.73
C PHE A 173 -14.56 -4.66 -5.57
N LEU A 174 -15.00 -5.93 -5.71
CA LEU A 174 -14.80 -6.95 -4.69
C LEU A 174 -13.32 -7.25 -4.44
N ASP A 175 -12.51 -7.41 -5.49
CA ASP A 175 -11.07 -7.66 -5.37
C ASP A 175 -10.38 -6.45 -4.74
N TRP A 176 -10.73 -5.23 -5.19
CA TRP A 176 -10.21 -3.99 -4.62
C TRP A 176 -10.57 -3.84 -3.14
N ASN A 177 -11.81 -4.13 -2.76
CA ASN A 177 -12.26 -4.03 -1.39
C ASN A 177 -11.51 -5.03 -0.49
N LEU A 178 -11.36 -6.28 -0.92
CA LEU A 178 -10.60 -7.29 -0.18
C LEU A 178 -9.11 -6.94 -0.06
N ALA A 179 -8.51 -6.40 -1.13
CA ALA A 179 -7.12 -5.92 -1.09
C ALA A 179 -6.97 -4.73 -0.13
N THR A 180 -7.91 -3.79 -0.16
CA THR A 180 -7.96 -2.65 0.75
C THR A 180 -8.09 -3.09 2.20
N VAL A 181 -9.00 -4.03 2.50
CA VAL A 181 -9.14 -4.61 3.84
C VAL A 181 -7.82 -5.23 4.29
N ALA A 182 -7.16 -6.04 3.45
CA ALA A 182 -5.88 -6.65 3.80
C ALA A 182 -4.79 -5.59 4.10
N MET A 183 -4.70 -4.53 3.30
CA MET A 183 -3.76 -3.42 3.52
C MET A 183 -4.02 -2.71 4.86
N VAL A 184 -5.28 -2.31 5.09
CA VAL A 184 -5.69 -1.61 6.31
C VAL A 184 -5.47 -2.49 7.54
N THR A 185 -5.79 -3.78 7.48
CA THR A 185 -5.52 -4.74 8.55
C THR A 185 -4.01 -4.90 8.79
N GLY A 186 -3.21 -5.00 7.73
CA GLY A 186 -1.75 -5.08 7.85
C GLY A 186 -1.15 -3.87 8.58
N TRP A 187 -1.59 -2.66 8.23
CA TRP A 187 -1.17 -1.44 8.92
C TRP A 187 -1.74 -1.32 10.34
N LEU A 188 -2.97 -1.75 10.59
CA LEU A 188 -3.54 -1.81 11.95
C LEU A 188 -2.69 -2.72 12.85
N LEU A 189 -2.29 -3.89 12.36
CA LEU A 189 -1.37 -4.79 13.07
C LEU A 189 0.00 -4.15 13.28
N GLY A 190 0.52 -3.46 12.26
CA GLY A 190 1.76 -2.71 12.33
C GLY A 190 1.73 -1.61 13.40
N PHE A 191 0.61 -0.87 13.49
CA PHE A 191 0.41 0.15 14.50
C PHE A 191 0.14 -0.43 15.88
N ALA A 192 -0.61 -1.52 16.00
CA ALA A 192 -0.80 -2.22 17.27
C ALA A 192 0.54 -2.67 17.87
N ALA A 193 1.51 -3.01 17.03
CA ALA A 193 2.86 -3.36 17.45
C ALA A 193 3.66 -2.18 18.04
N LEU A 194 3.25 -0.91 17.88
CA LEU A 194 3.81 0.22 18.65
C LEU A 194 3.53 0.07 20.16
N GLY A 195 2.40 -0.53 20.52
CA GLY A 195 2.02 -0.76 21.92
C GLY A 195 2.95 -1.71 22.69
N LEU A 196 3.77 -2.49 21.98
CA LEU A 196 4.80 -3.37 22.54
C LEU A 196 6.15 -2.62 22.66
N LEU A 197 6.16 -1.53 23.43
CA LEU A 197 7.36 -0.75 23.76
C LEU A 197 8.13 -0.18 22.55
N CYS A 198 7.44 0.18 21.47
CA CYS A 198 8.01 0.69 20.21
C CYS A 198 8.94 -0.27 19.42
N VAL A 199 9.34 -1.41 20.00
CA VAL A 199 10.19 -2.41 19.32
C VAL A 199 9.42 -3.11 18.20
N GLY A 200 8.13 -3.33 18.38
CA GLY A 200 7.26 -4.00 17.41
C GLY A 200 6.93 -3.16 16.16
N PHE A 201 7.15 -1.84 16.18
CA PHE A 201 6.77 -0.98 15.07
C PHE A 201 7.51 -1.31 13.77
N LEU A 202 8.84 -1.47 13.84
CA LEU A 202 9.66 -1.79 12.67
C LEU A 202 9.23 -3.11 12.00
N PRO A 203 9.16 -4.24 12.72
CA PRO A 203 8.67 -5.48 12.10
C PRO A 203 7.20 -5.39 11.68
N GLY A 204 6.36 -4.66 12.42
CA GLY A 204 4.97 -4.44 12.08
C GLY A 204 4.75 -3.63 10.80
N ALA A 205 5.51 -2.55 10.61
CA ALA A 205 5.46 -1.74 9.40
C ALA A 205 6.08 -2.46 8.20
N PHE A 206 7.17 -3.21 8.39
CA PHE A 206 7.71 -4.05 7.31
C PHE A 206 6.72 -5.15 6.89
N TYR A 207 6.06 -5.79 7.86
CA TYR A 207 4.95 -6.71 7.60
C TYR A 207 3.86 -6.03 6.77
N ALA A 208 3.39 -4.86 7.19
CA ALA A 208 2.34 -4.11 6.48
C ALA A 208 2.74 -3.75 5.04
N ILE A 209 3.99 -3.37 4.79
CA ILE A 209 4.52 -3.10 3.44
C ILE A 209 4.43 -4.34 2.56
N LEU A 210 4.88 -5.50 3.06
CA LEU A 210 4.84 -6.76 2.31
C LEU A 210 3.40 -7.24 2.06
N VAL A 211 2.52 -7.17 3.06
CA VAL A 211 1.08 -7.44 2.88
C VAL A 211 0.50 -6.52 1.82
N SER A 212 0.81 -5.23 1.86
CA SER A 212 0.32 -4.25 0.90
C SER A 212 0.84 -4.52 -0.50
N ALA A 213 2.10 -4.93 -0.66
CA ALA A 213 2.66 -5.31 -1.95
C ALA A 213 1.92 -6.51 -2.57
N HIS A 214 1.63 -7.54 -1.77
CA HIS A 214 0.91 -8.72 -2.25
C HIS A 214 -0.57 -8.44 -2.54
N ALA A 215 -1.23 -7.68 -1.66
CA ALA A 215 -2.61 -7.24 -1.87
C ALA A 215 -2.71 -6.36 -3.14
N THR A 216 -1.75 -5.47 -3.37
CA THR A 216 -1.66 -4.65 -4.58
C THR A 216 -1.52 -5.54 -5.81
N ALA A 217 -0.62 -6.52 -5.80
CA ALA A 217 -0.41 -7.43 -6.93
C ALA A 217 -1.68 -8.18 -7.36
N SER A 218 -2.60 -8.47 -6.43
CA SER A 218 -3.87 -9.15 -6.74
C SER A 218 -4.79 -8.33 -7.66
N LEU A 219 -4.58 -7.01 -7.73
CA LEU A 219 -5.32 -6.08 -8.57
C LEU A 219 -4.72 -5.94 -9.98
N ALA A 220 -3.61 -6.62 -10.28
CA ALA A 220 -2.98 -6.55 -11.59
C ALA A 220 -3.96 -6.97 -12.70
N PRO A 221 -3.92 -6.33 -13.88
CA PRO A 221 -4.72 -6.73 -15.03
C PRO A 221 -4.43 -8.20 -15.38
N ARG A 222 -5.49 -9.02 -15.54
CA ARG A 222 -5.31 -10.40 -15.99
C ARG A 222 -4.95 -10.38 -17.47
N THR A 223 -3.77 -10.90 -17.82
CA THR A 223 -3.45 -11.19 -19.22
C THR A 223 -4.39 -12.29 -19.70
N ALA A 224 -5.08 -12.06 -20.82
CA ALA A 224 -5.87 -13.11 -21.47
C ALA A 224 -4.94 -14.28 -21.82
N SER A 225 -5.27 -15.48 -21.33
CA SER A 225 -4.58 -16.71 -21.74
C SER A 225 -4.65 -16.84 -23.27
N PRO A 226 -3.58 -17.28 -23.95
CA PRO A 226 -3.70 -17.64 -25.36
C PRO A 226 -4.74 -18.75 -25.50
N SER A 227 -5.66 -18.62 -26.46
CA SER A 227 -6.63 -19.67 -26.77
C SER A 227 -5.87 -20.92 -27.21
N PRO A 228 -6.17 -22.11 -26.68
CA PRO A 228 -5.70 -23.33 -27.31
C PRO A 228 -6.38 -23.41 -28.69
N GLY A 229 -5.56 -23.27 -29.74
CA GLY A 229 -5.95 -23.65 -31.10
C GLY A 229 -5.89 -25.16 -31.27
#